data_AF-A0A3Q8T7B4-F1
#
_entry.id   AF-A0A3Q8T7B4-F1
#
_cell.length_a   1.000
_cell.length_b   1.000
_cell.length_c   1.000
_cell.angle_alpha   90.00
_cell.angle_beta   90.00
_cell.angle_gamma   90.00
#
_symmetry.space_group_name_H-M   'P 1'
#
loop_
_entity.id
_entity.type
_entity.pdbx_description
1 polymer ?
#
loop_
_entity_poly.entity_id
_entity_poly.type
_entity_poly.pdbx_seq_one_letter_code
_entity_poly.pdbx_strand_id
1 'polypeptide(L)'
;MIKMSNYRTKILCYAVIKNYPWLAWSAIKLGADIDVTTIIDNNRTPLYYAIAVGYTEMTKVLLEQGADPNARDVNNDTSLHLAVQKGDIELTKALLERGADPNAKNNDEHTPLYRPANLEMLKVLLEQGADPNTKDTLKNTILHHTARYFLPRSNILTVCKELLLAGVNPTLQNIHNKTAEDYLSEEIKENYLSFNQGIEQKIAEFKTLNINEEELHNAVLFQDIRPKIAQAYALLLSGIHNIIINRLQSEINELEGREDQVELLQTKKAEVNQVLKQVELINQNKLKFITTNYTKEGMLIPLDVARHKIVSFLDEDTTKLLLTPKSKIAPTKATHEERLQASKNKGNSQEL
;
A
#
# COMPACT_ATOMS: atom_id res chain seq x y z
N MET A 1 42.52 -12.74 -7.29
CA MET A 1 41.08 -12.73 -6.91
C MET A 1 40.25 -11.80 -7.78
N ILE A 2 40.61 -10.51 -7.96
CA ILE A 2 39.84 -9.53 -8.76
C ILE A 2 39.65 -9.93 -10.25
N LYS A 3 40.63 -10.56 -10.90
CA LYS A 3 40.45 -11.06 -12.28
C LYS A 3 39.44 -12.20 -12.37
N MET A 4 39.38 -13.10 -11.37
CA MET A 4 38.49 -14.27 -11.38
C MET A 4 37.03 -13.90 -11.08
N SER A 5 36.78 -12.92 -10.20
CA SER A 5 35.41 -12.41 -9.99
C SER A 5 34.84 -11.84 -11.29
N ASN A 6 35.65 -11.10 -12.07
CA ASN A 6 35.24 -10.54 -13.36
C ASN A 6 34.86 -11.61 -14.41
N TYR A 7 35.56 -12.76 -14.45
CA TYR A 7 35.16 -13.87 -15.34
C TYR A 7 33.84 -14.52 -14.93
N ARG A 8 33.63 -14.77 -13.62
CA ARG A 8 32.38 -15.37 -13.11
C ARG A 8 31.18 -14.47 -13.38
N THR A 9 31.37 -13.17 -13.19
CA THR A 9 30.36 -12.15 -13.50
C THR A 9 30.05 -12.10 -15.01
N LYS A 10 31.05 -12.21 -15.90
CA LYS A 10 30.80 -12.34 -17.35
C LYS A 10 30.01 -13.60 -17.71
N ILE A 11 30.30 -14.73 -17.04
CA ILE A 11 29.54 -15.98 -17.23
C ILE A 11 28.09 -15.80 -16.79
N LEU A 12 27.85 -15.14 -15.65
CA LEU A 12 26.49 -14.80 -15.21
C LEU A 12 25.77 -13.94 -16.25
N CYS A 13 26.38 -12.86 -16.74
CA CYS A 13 25.77 -12.01 -17.78
C CYS A 13 25.43 -12.82 -19.03
N TYR A 14 26.36 -13.67 -19.50
CA TYR A 14 26.11 -14.55 -20.64
C TYR A 14 24.93 -15.50 -20.38
N ALA A 15 24.90 -16.13 -19.20
CA ALA A 15 23.81 -17.03 -18.81
C ALA A 15 22.46 -16.32 -18.78
N VAL A 16 22.39 -15.08 -18.29
CA VAL A 16 21.16 -14.27 -18.28
C VAL A 16 20.76 -13.87 -19.70
N ILE A 17 21.69 -13.38 -20.51
CA ILE A 17 21.43 -12.99 -21.91
C ILE A 17 20.93 -14.17 -22.75
N LYS A 18 21.46 -15.38 -22.51
CA LYS A 18 21.08 -16.60 -23.23
C LYS A 18 19.94 -17.38 -22.57
N ASN A 19 19.41 -16.90 -21.46
CA ASN A 19 18.39 -17.57 -20.66
C ASN A 19 18.78 -19.02 -20.25
N TYR A 20 19.92 -19.18 -19.58
CA TYR A 20 20.38 -20.43 -18.97
C TYR A 20 20.33 -20.37 -17.44
N PRO A 21 19.16 -20.60 -16.80
CA PRO A 21 19.00 -20.43 -15.34
C PRO A 21 19.97 -21.27 -14.51
N TRP A 22 20.24 -22.52 -14.93
CA TRP A 22 21.19 -23.41 -14.25
C TRP A 22 22.63 -22.86 -14.25
N LEU A 23 23.03 -22.22 -15.36
CA LEU A 23 24.37 -21.64 -15.49
C LEU A 23 24.47 -20.35 -14.69
N ALA A 24 23.42 -19.54 -14.68
CA ALA A 24 23.33 -18.34 -13.83
C ALA A 24 23.44 -18.73 -12.35
N TRP A 25 22.64 -19.71 -11.91
CA TRP A 25 22.70 -20.26 -10.56
C TRP A 25 24.12 -20.72 -10.19
N SER A 26 24.75 -21.49 -11.07
CA SER A 26 26.10 -22.03 -10.84
C SER A 26 27.14 -20.90 -10.74
N ALA A 27 27.06 -19.90 -11.62
CA ALA A 27 27.95 -18.75 -11.60
C ALA A 27 27.83 -17.96 -10.28
N ILE A 28 26.59 -17.75 -9.80
CA ILE A 28 26.32 -17.05 -8.53
C ILE A 28 26.85 -17.85 -7.34
N LYS A 29 26.63 -19.18 -7.29
CA LYS A 29 27.19 -20.03 -6.23
C LYS A 29 28.71 -20.03 -6.20
N LEU A 30 29.35 -19.85 -7.36
CA LEU A 30 30.79 -19.68 -7.45
C LEU A 30 31.24 -18.26 -7.09
N GLY A 31 30.37 -17.34 -6.69
CA GLY A 31 30.71 -15.98 -6.29
C GLY A 31 30.80 -14.99 -7.45
N ALA A 32 29.99 -15.18 -8.51
CA ALA A 32 29.69 -14.09 -9.43
C ALA A 32 28.94 -12.97 -8.68
N ASP A 33 29.22 -11.73 -9.06
CA ASP A 33 28.44 -10.58 -8.59
C ASP A 33 27.04 -10.61 -9.24
N ILE A 34 26.02 -10.84 -8.42
CA ILE A 34 24.63 -11.02 -8.88
C ILE A 34 24.00 -9.72 -9.36
N ASP A 35 24.45 -8.57 -8.85
CA ASP A 35 23.90 -7.25 -9.17
C ASP A 35 24.82 -6.46 -10.11
N VAL A 36 25.64 -7.18 -10.90
CA VAL A 36 26.52 -6.54 -11.89
C VAL A 36 25.74 -5.68 -12.88
N THR A 37 26.20 -4.45 -13.08
CA THR A 37 25.59 -3.52 -14.04
C THR A 37 26.49 -3.18 -15.22
N THR A 38 27.81 -3.38 -15.10
CA THR A 38 28.79 -2.84 -16.07
C THR A 38 28.77 -3.48 -17.45
N ILE A 39 28.08 -4.62 -17.62
CA ILE A 39 28.06 -5.41 -18.86
C ILE A 39 26.68 -5.36 -19.54
N ILE A 40 25.65 -4.94 -18.80
CA ILE A 40 24.27 -4.90 -19.28
C ILE A 40 23.93 -3.42 -19.41
N ASP A 41 23.65 -2.97 -20.63
CA ASP A 41 23.48 -1.54 -20.96
C ASP A 41 22.62 -0.78 -19.94
N ASN A 42 22.92 0.52 -19.75
CA ASN A 42 22.15 1.45 -18.89
C ASN A 42 22.14 1.12 -17.39
N ASN A 43 23.26 0.62 -16.85
CA ASN A 43 23.40 0.29 -15.43
C ASN A 43 22.35 -0.72 -14.94
N ARG A 44 21.91 -1.63 -15.82
CA ARG A 44 20.85 -2.59 -15.51
C ARG A 44 21.44 -3.84 -14.87
N THR A 45 20.80 -4.35 -13.83
CA THR A 45 21.20 -5.63 -13.23
C THR A 45 20.75 -6.82 -14.08
N PRO A 46 21.30 -8.02 -13.85
CA PRO A 46 20.82 -9.22 -14.52
C PRO A 46 19.34 -9.49 -14.19
N LEU A 47 18.88 -9.12 -12.99
CA LEU A 47 17.46 -9.19 -12.60
C LEU A 47 16.59 -8.27 -13.48
N TYR A 48 16.99 -7.01 -13.63
CA TYR A 48 16.29 -6.06 -14.50
C TYR A 48 16.19 -6.60 -15.93
N TYR A 49 17.29 -7.12 -16.47
CA TYR A 49 17.31 -7.68 -17.84
C TYR A 49 16.38 -8.89 -17.99
N ALA A 50 16.42 -9.83 -17.04
CA ALA A 50 15.55 -11.01 -17.07
C ALA A 50 14.07 -10.61 -17.12
N ILE A 51 13.68 -9.60 -16.34
CA ILE A 51 12.33 -9.03 -16.35
C ILE A 51 12.03 -8.31 -17.67
N ALA A 52 12.97 -7.52 -18.19
CA ALA A 52 12.82 -6.79 -19.44
C ALA A 52 12.58 -7.70 -20.65
N VAL A 53 13.16 -8.90 -20.66
CA VAL A 53 12.93 -9.87 -21.73
C VAL A 53 11.75 -10.80 -21.43
N GLY A 54 11.37 -10.98 -20.16
CA GLY A 54 10.28 -11.87 -19.74
C GLY A 54 10.75 -13.28 -19.39
N TYR A 55 11.98 -13.43 -18.93
CA TYR A 55 12.54 -14.71 -18.47
C TYR A 55 12.11 -15.00 -17.04
N THR A 56 10.89 -15.54 -16.88
CA THR A 56 10.28 -15.82 -15.56
C THR A 56 11.15 -16.75 -14.71
N GLU A 57 11.63 -17.85 -15.27
CA GLU A 57 12.45 -18.83 -14.53
C GLU A 57 13.80 -18.25 -14.12
N MET A 58 14.45 -17.52 -15.03
CA MET A 58 15.69 -16.80 -14.72
C MET A 58 15.47 -15.79 -13.59
N THR A 59 14.36 -15.06 -13.64
CA THR A 59 14.01 -14.06 -12.63
C THR A 59 13.83 -14.70 -11.25
N LYS A 60 13.13 -15.83 -11.17
CA LYS A 60 12.99 -16.60 -9.92
C LYS A 60 14.34 -17.04 -9.38
N VAL A 61 15.21 -17.61 -10.21
CA VAL A 61 16.57 -18.01 -9.82
C VAL A 61 17.36 -16.83 -9.26
N LEU A 62 17.36 -15.69 -9.95
CA LEU A 62 18.10 -14.50 -9.50
C LEU A 62 17.56 -13.98 -8.15
N LEU A 63 16.24 -13.88 -8.00
CA LEU A 63 15.62 -13.46 -6.74
C LEU A 63 15.92 -14.46 -5.61
N GLU A 64 15.91 -15.77 -5.87
CA GLU A 64 16.21 -16.81 -4.87
C GLU A 64 17.67 -16.83 -4.45
N GLN A 65 18.56 -16.36 -5.32
CA GLN A 65 19.98 -16.20 -4.98
C GLN A 65 20.29 -14.84 -4.34
N GLY A 66 19.28 -14.01 -4.08
CA GLY A 66 19.44 -12.76 -3.33
C GLY A 66 19.82 -11.55 -4.19
N ALA A 67 19.42 -11.52 -5.47
CA ALA A 67 19.54 -10.32 -6.29
C ALA A 67 18.79 -9.16 -5.61
N ASP A 68 19.35 -7.95 -5.62
CA ASP A 68 18.71 -6.78 -5.04
C ASP A 68 17.48 -6.35 -5.88
N PRO A 69 16.25 -6.51 -5.38
CA PRO A 69 15.06 -6.11 -6.12
C PRO A 69 14.90 -4.58 -6.23
N ASN A 70 15.69 -3.82 -5.45
CA ASN A 70 15.69 -2.35 -5.42
C ASN A 70 16.84 -1.75 -6.22
N ALA A 71 17.63 -2.56 -6.91
CA ALA A 71 18.66 -2.06 -7.79
C ALA A 71 18.08 -1.11 -8.85
N ARG A 72 18.84 -0.05 -9.13
CA ARG A 72 18.39 1.09 -9.94
C ARG A 72 19.18 1.20 -11.23
N ASP A 73 18.47 1.38 -12.34
CA ASP A 73 19.09 1.70 -13.63
C ASP A 73 19.48 3.20 -13.72
N VAL A 74 19.99 3.65 -14.87
CA VAL A 74 20.38 5.06 -15.08
C VAL A 74 19.24 6.08 -14.89
N ASN A 75 17.99 5.65 -15.02
CA ASN A 75 16.80 6.49 -14.81
C ASN A 75 16.30 6.41 -13.36
N ASN A 76 17.02 5.71 -12.47
CA ASN A 76 16.55 5.30 -11.16
C ASN A 76 15.31 4.40 -11.19
N ASP A 77 14.99 3.77 -12.33
CA ASP A 77 13.93 2.77 -12.39
C ASP A 77 14.41 1.48 -11.71
N THR A 78 13.50 0.86 -10.94
CA THR A 78 13.72 -0.46 -10.33
C THR A 78 13.07 -1.55 -11.17
N SER A 79 13.45 -2.80 -10.92
CA SER A 79 12.78 -3.98 -11.49
C SER A 79 11.25 -3.98 -11.30
N LEU A 80 10.76 -3.39 -10.20
CA LEU A 80 9.33 -3.26 -9.91
C LEU A 80 8.60 -2.30 -10.86
N HIS A 81 9.22 -1.17 -11.22
CA HIS A 81 8.64 -0.22 -12.20
C HIS A 81 8.32 -0.94 -13.52
N LEU A 82 9.29 -1.73 -14.00
CA LEU A 82 9.18 -2.46 -15.25
C LEU A 82 8.15 -3.59 -15.19
N ALA A 83 8.11 -4.36 -14.09
CA ALA A 83 7.13 -5.43 -13.91
C ALA A 83 5.69 -4.87 -13.91
N VAL A 84 5.48 -3.73 -13.24
CA VAL A 84 4.18 -3.04 -13.20
C VAL A 84 3.78 -2.51 -14.57
N GLN A 85 4.70 -1.87 -15.30
CA GLN A 85 4.45 -1.35 -16.64
C GLN A 85 4.06 -2.46 -17.63
N LYS A 86 4.66 -3.64 -17.48
CA LYS A 86 4.34 -4.83 -18.27
C LYS A 86 3.01 -5.48 -17.90
N GLY A 87 2.47 -5.18 -16.72
CA GLY A 87 1.25 -5.81 -16.22
C GLY A 87 1.43 -7.24 -15.72
N ASP A 88 2.67 -7.66 -15.42
CA ASP A 88 2.96 -9.00 -14.92
C ASP A 88 2.73 -9.06 -13.40
N ILE A 89 1.52 -9.50 -13.01
CA ILE A 89 1.07 -9.54 -11.61
C ILE A 89 1.86 -10.54 -10.79
N GLU A 90 2.15 -11.73 -11.35
CA GLU A 90 2.90 -12.77 -10.64
C GLU A 90 4.31 -12.30 -10.31
N LEU A 91 4.98 -11.71 -11.30
CA LEU A 91 6.31 -11.15 -11.10
C LEU A 91 6.31 -9.96 -10.15
N THR A 92 5.31 -9.08 -10.24
CA THR A 92 5.16 -7.94 -9.32
C THR A 92 5.04 -8.41 -7.87
N LYS A 93 4.20 -9.43 -7.61
CA LYS A 93 4.08 -10.04 -6.28
C LYS A 93 5.40 -10.66 -5.83
N ALA A 94 6.08 -11.41 -6.69
CA ALA A 94 7.37 -12.02 -6.36
C ALA A 94 8.44 -10.99 -5.98
N LEU A 95 8.49 -9.84 -6.67
CA LEU A 95 9.41 -8.74 -6.34
C LEU A 95 9.08 -8.12 -4.97
N LEU A 96 7.80 -7.85 -4.71
CA LEU A 96 7.33 -7.26 -3.45
C LEU A 96 7.59 -8.22 -2.26
N GLU A 97 7.33 -9.52 -2.44
CA GLU A 97 7.64 -10.55 -1.44
C GLU A 97 9.14 -10.65 -1.12
N ARG A 98 10.00 -10.29 -2.07
CA ARG A 98 11.46 -10.25 -1.89
C ARG A 98 11.99 -8.91 -1.42
N GLY A 99 11.11 -7.98 -1.05
CA GLY A 99 11.47 -6.70 -0.43
C GLY A 99 11.69 -5.55 -1.42
N ALA A 100 11.14 -5.63 -2.63
CA ALA A 100 11.04 -4.47 -3.50
C ALA A 100 10.26 -3.34 -2.80
N ASP A 101 10.76 -2.11 -2.87
CA ASP A 101 10.09 -0.93 -2.33
C ASP A 101 8.98 -0.48 -3.28
N PRO A 102 7.69 -0.60 -2.89
CA PRO A 102 6.56 -0.16 -3.70
C PRO A 102 6.53 1.36 -3.91
N ASN A 103 7.34 2.12 -3.16
CA ASN A 103 7.43 3.58 -3.19
C ASN A 103 8.77 4.09 -3.75
N ALA A 104 9.57 3.22 -4.37
CA ALA A 104 10.80 3.64 -5.03
C ALA A 104 10.48 4.72 -6.08
N LYS A 105 11.19 5.86 -6.01
CA LYS A 105 11.05 6.95 -6.98
C LYS A 105 12.16 6.88 -8.03
N ASN A 106 11.78 7.01 -9.30
CA ASN A 106 12.73 7.21 -10.39
C ASN A 106 13.11 8.70 -10.56
N ASN A 107 13.88 9.06 -11.60
CA ASN A 107 14.34 10.43 -11.85
C ASN A 107 13.22 11.46 -12.02
N ASP A 108 12.04 11.04 -12.47
CA ASP A 108 10.85 11.89 -12.63
C ASP A 108 9.95 11.89 -11.38
N GLU A 109 10.44 11.33 -10.28
CA GLU A 109 9.69 11.04 -9.06
C GLU A 109 8.50 10.09 -9.25
N HIS A 110 8.45 9.37 -10.36
CA HIS A 110 7.43 8.34 -10.58
C HIS A 110 7.71 7.15 -9.66
N THR A 111 6.66 6.69 -8.99
CA THR A 111 6.66 5.41 -8.27
C THR A 111 6.11 4.31 -9.19
N PRO A 112 6.25 3.02 -8.85
CA PRO A 112 5.57 1.96 -9.59
C PRO A 112 4.06 2.19 -9.72
N LEU A 113 3.44 2.84 -8.72
CA LEU A 113 2.03 3.21 -8.72
C LEU A 113 1.67 4.35 -9.68
N TYR A 114 2.63 5.07 -10.27
CA TYR A 114 2.38 6.18 -11.18
C TYR A 114 1.53 5.79 -12.40
N ARG A 115 1.79 4.61 -12.97
CA ARG A 115 1.08 4.09 -14.14
C ARG A 115 0.96 2.55 -14.13
N PRO A 116 0.05 1.96 -13.31
CA PRO A 116 -0.22 0.53 -13.38
C PRO A 116 -0.77 0.11 -14.76
N ALA A 117 -0.50 -1.13 -15.18
CA ALA A 117 -1.02 -1.62 -16.46
C ALA A 117 -2.55 -1.76 -16.49
N ASN A 118 -3.18 -2.06 -15.35
CA ASN A 118 -4.63 -2.26 -15.22
C ASN A 118 -5.10 -2.07 -13.77
N LEU A 119 -6.41 -2.20 -13.55
CA LEU A 119 -7.04 -2.05 -12.22
C LEU A 119 -6.57 -3.13 -11.22
N GLU A 120 -6.30 -4.35 -11.68
CA GLU A 120 -5.85 -5.42 -10.79
C GLU A 120 -4.44 -5.15 -10.26
N MET A 121 -3.54 -4.70 -11.13
CA MET A 121 -2.19 -4.26 -10.77
C MET A 121 -2.22 -3.10 -9.78
N LEU A 122 -3.11 -2.13 -9.99
CA LEU A 122 -3.31 -1.04 -9.05
C LEU A 122 -3.65 -1.58 -7.65
N LYS A 123 -4.62 -2.48 -7.56
CA LYS A 123 -5.04 -3.08 -6.28
C LYS A 123 -3.90 -3.80 -5.60
N VAL A 124 -3.13 -4.62 -6.34
CA VAL A 124 -1.96 -5.32 -5.80
C VAL A 124 -0.94 -4.34 -5.21
N LEU A 125 -0.63 -3.24 -5.89
CA LEU A 125 0.34 -2.27 -5.37
C LEU A 125 -0.17 -1.57 -4.09
N LEU A 126 -1.44 -1.17 -4.07
CA LEU A 126 -2.06 -0.55 -2.90
C LEU A 126 -2.09 -1.51 -1.70
N GLU A 127 -2.43 -2.78 -1.93
CA GLU A 127 -2.40 -3.84 -0.91
C GLU A 127 -0.99 -4.09 -0.36
N GLN A 128 0.03 -3.89 -1.18
CA GLN A 128 1.44 -4.09 -0.81
C GLN A 128 2.11 -2.82 -0.27
N GLY A 129 1.33 -1.78 0.07
CA GLY A 129 1.83 -0.60 0.77
C GLY A 129 2.40 0.50 -0.15
N ALA A 130 2.01 0.52 -1.42
CA ALA A 130 2.24 1.69 -2.27
C ALA A 130 1.44 2.90 -1.75
N ASP A 131 2.11 4.03 -1.59
CA ASP A 131 1.52 5.29 -1.15
C ASP A 131 0.81 5.97 -2.33
N PRO A 132 -0.52 6.07 -2.28
CA PRO A 132 -1.31 6.61 -3.37
C PRO A 132 -1.27 8.14 -3.43
N ASN A 133 -0.70 8.80 -2.42
CA ASN A 133 -0.51 10.25 -2.37
C ASN A 133 0.86 10.72 -2.90
N THR A 134 1.65 9.79 -3.47
CA THR A 134 2.92 10.12 -4.10
C THR A 134 2.73 11.10 -5.26
N LYS A 135 3.71 11.99 -5.43
CA LYS A 135 3.71 13.06 -6.44
C LYS A 135 4.91 12.93 -7.36
N ASP A 136 4.68 13.23 -8.64
CA ASP A 136 5.75 13.40 -9.63
C ASP A 136 6.38 14.79 -9.55
N THR A 137 7.38 15.04 -10.41
CA THR A 137 8.05 16.35 -10.56
C THR A 137 7.10 17.52 -10.89
N LEU A 138 5.92 17.23 -11.45
CA LEU A 138 4.88 18.22 -11.77
C LEU A 138 3.84 18.36 -10.65
N LYS A 139 4.09 17.75 -9.48
CA LYS A 139 3.16 17.64 -8.34
C LYS A 139 1.84 16.91 -8.67
N ASN A 140 1.79 16.13 -9.74
CA ASN A 140 0.62 15.30 -10.05
C ASN A 140 0.61 14.06 -9.14
N THR A 141 -0.55 13.75 -8.57
CA THR A 141 -0.84 12.46 -7.95
C THR A 141 -1.29 11.44 -8.99
N ILE A 142 -1.41 10.16 -8.59
CA ILE A 142 -2.00 9.13 -9.47
C ILE A 142 -3.41 9.51 -9.95
N LEU A 143 -4.21 10.24 -9.16
CA LEU A 143 -5.54 10.71 -9.61
C LEU A 143 -5.43 11.66 -10.83
N HIS A 144 -4.42 12.54 -10.88
CA HIS A 144 -4.21 13.43 -12.02
C HIS A 144 -3.85 12.63 -13.28
N HIS A 145 -2.99 11.62 -13.15
CA HIS A 145 -2.64 10.73 -14.26
C HIS A 145 -3.81 9.87 -14.71
N THR A 146 -4.62 9.39 -13.75
CA THR A 146 -5.85 8.65 -14.00
C THR A 146 -6.83 9.47 -14.83
N ALA A 147 -7.05 10.72 -14.45
CA ALA A 147 -7.96 11.62 -15.14
C ALA A 147 -7.45 12.02 -16.54
N ARG A 148 -6.14 12.11 -16.76
CA ARG A 148 -5.55 12.57 -18.03
C ARG A 148 -5.23 11.46 -19.04
N TYR A 149 -4.64 10.35 -18.60
CA TYR A 149 -3.84 9.49 -19.48
C TYR A 149 -4.07 7.98 -19.33
N PHE A 150 -4.76 7.54 -18.29
CA PHE A 150 -4.51 6.19 -17.76
C PHE A 150 -5.21 5.04 -18.48
N LEU A 151 -6.45 5.19 -18.99
CA LEU A 151 -7.24 4.05 -19.49
C LEU A 151 -8.22 4.42 -20.62
N PRO A 152 -8.76 3.43 -21.39
CA PRO A 152 -9.97 3.65 -22.18
C PRO A 152 -11.03 4.30 -21.28
N ARG A 153 -11.74 5.31 -21.83
CA ARG A 153 -12.69 6.16 -21.08
C ARG A 153 -13.67 5.36 -20.20
N SER A 154 -13.98 4.11 -20.57
CA SER A 154 -14.90 3.23 -19.85
C SER A 154 -14.50 2.92 -18.40
N ASN A 155 -13.21 2.98 -18.04
CA ASN A 155 -12.72 2.50 -16.74
C ASN A 155 -12.19 3.60 -15.80
N ILE A 156 -12.16 4.86 -16.26
CA ILE A 156 -11.60 5.98 -15.48
C ILE A 156 -12.34 6.16 -14.16
N LEU A 157 -13.68 6.18 -14.18
CA LEU A 157 -14.50 6.37 -12.99
C LEU A 157 -14.24 5.29 -11.93
N THR A 158 -14.15 4.03 -12.35
CA THR A 158 -13.89 2.89 -11.45
C THR A 158 -12.53 3.04 -10.77
N VAL A 159 -11.48 3.39 -11.52
CA VAL A 159 -10.15 3.61 -10.96
C VAL A 159 -10.12 4.80 -10.00
N CYS A 160 -10.75 5.93 -10.37
CA CYS A 160 -10.83 7.09 -9.49
C CYS A 160 -11.52 6.75 -8.16
N LYS A 161 -12.61 5.96 -8.19
CA LYS A 161 -13.29 5.50 -6.97
C LYS A 161 -12.37 4.66 -6.10
N GLU A 162 -11.68 3.68 -6.68
CA GLU A 162 -10.73 2.81 -5.96
C GLU A 162 -9.58 3.61 -5.33
N LEU A 163 -9.08 4.64 -6.03
CA LEU A 163 -8.06 5.55 -5.50
C LEU A 163 -8.57 6.42 -4.35
N LEU A 164 -9.80 6.94 -4.42
CA LEU A 164 -10.40 7.66 -3.30
C LEU A 164 -10.55 6.76 -2.07
N LEU A 165 -10.91 5.48 -2.27
CA LEU A 165 -10.99 4.47 -1.21
C LEU A 165 -9.64 4.06 -0.64
N ALA A 166 -8.57 4.20 -1.43
CA ALA A 166 -7.20 4.06 -0.98
C ALA A 166 -6.72 5.27 -0.16
N GLY A 167 -7.50 6.35 -0.08
CA GLY A 167 -7.14 7.54 0.69
C GLY A 167 -6.26 8.52 -0.07
N VAL A 168 -6.34 8.55 -1.41
CA VAL A 168 -5.78 9.68 -2.16
C VAL A 168 -6.49 10.96 -1.74
N ASN A 169 -5.72 12.02 -1.49
CA ASN A 169 -6.25 13.34 -1.25
C ASN A 169 -6.67 14.00 -2.58
N PRO A 170 -7.98 14.17 -2.84
CA PRO A 170 -8.47 14.69 -4.11
C PRO A 170 -8.24 16.18 -4.30
N THR A 171 -7.94 16.92 -3.21
CA THR A 171 -7.79 18.39 -3.23
C THR A 171 -6.37 18.83 -3.59
N LEU A 172 -5.43 17.89 -3.69
CA LEU A 172 -4.06 18.18 -4.06
C LEU A 172 -4.00 18.81 -5.45
N GLN A 173 -3.28 19.91 -5.55
CA GLN A 173 -3.07 20.64 -6.79
C GLN A 173 -1.67 20.34 -7.35
N ASN A 174 -1.61 20.21 -8.68
CA ASN A 174 -0.34 20.15 -9.40
C ASN A 174 0.28 21.54 -9.59
N ILE A 175 1.43 21.63 -10.27
CA ILE A 175 2.13 22.91 -10.51
C ILE A 175 1.30 23.96 -11.29
N HIS A 176 0.20 23.55 -11.92
CA HIS A 176 -0.72 24.44 -12.64
C HIS A 176 -1.92 24.86 -11.79
N ASN A 177 -1.92 24.59 -10.49
CA ASN A 177 -3.03 24.82 -9.56
C ASN A 177 -4.32 24.08 -9.97
N LYS A 178 -4.16 22.91 -10.60
CA LYS A 178 -5.28 22.06 -11.04
C LYS A 178 -5.36 20.82 -10.18
N THR A 179 -6.57 20.43 -9.80
CA THR A 179 -6.84 19.15 -9.14
C THR A 179 -7.06 18.06 -10.19
N ALA A 180 -7.21 16.80 -9.77
CA ALA A 180 -7.54 15.72 -10.70
C ALA A 180 -8.91 15.92 -11.38
N GLU A 181 -9.85 16.56 -10.70
CA GLU A 181 -11.22 16.75 -11.21
C GLU A 181 -11.27 17.70 -12.43
N ASP A 182 -10.31 18.61 -12.54
CA ASP A 182 -10.20 19.56 -13.64
C ASP A 182 -9.90 18.88 -14.98
N TYR A 183 -9.45 17.61 -14.95
CA TYR A 183 -9.15 16.82 -16.14
C TYR A 183 -10.25 15.82 -16.51
N LEU A 184 -11.27 15.65 -15.65
CA LEU A 184 -12.38 14.73 -15.91
C LEU A 184 -13.39 15.38 -16.87
N SER A 185 -14.03 14.56 -17.72
CA SER A 185 -15.21 15.01 -18.47
C SER A 185 -16.38 15.27 -17.52
N GLU A 186 -17.30 16.15 -17.90
CA GLU A 186 -18.45 16.53 -17.06
C GLU A 186 -19.25 15.31 -16.56
N GLU A 187 -19.51 14.33 -17.43
CA GLU A 187 -20.22 13.08 -17.08
C GLU A 187 -19.49 12.27 -15.99
N ILE A 188 -18.17 12.16 -16.07
CA ILE A 188 -17.37 11.41 -15.08
C ILE A 188 -17.22 12.23 -13.81
N LYS A 189 -17.06 13.55 -13.95
CA LYS A 189 -16.85 14.50 -12.86
C LYS A 189 -18.03 14.54 -11.90
N GLU A 190 -19.27 14.56 -12.39
CA GLU A 190 -20.47 14.54 -11.53
C GLU A 190 -20.49 13.27 -10.65
N ASN A 191 -20.27 12.11 -11.26
CA ASN A 191 -20.23 10.83 -10.55
C ASN A 191 -19.06 10.73 -9.55
N TYR A 192 -17.90 11.28 -9.92
CA TYR A 192 -16.72 11.35 -9.07
C TYR A 192 -16.96 12.24 -7.84
N LEU A 193 -17.54 13.43 -8.05
CA LEU A 193 -17.85 14.39 -6.98
C LEU A 193 -18.90 13.86 -6.01
N SER A 194 -19.99 13.31 -6.54
CA SER A 194 -21.04 12.66 -5.73
C SER A 194 -20.47 11.54 -4.86
N PHE A 195 -19.60 10.71 -5.42
CA PHE A 195 -18.93 9.66 -4.68
C PHE A 195 -17.98 10.19 -3.61
N ASN A 196 -17.16 11.19 -3.92
CA ASN A 196 -16.25 11.80 -2.95
C ASN A 196 -17.02 12.47 -1.80
N GLN A 197 -18.15 13.14 -2.10
CA GLN A 197 -19.03 13.73 -1.08
C GLN A 197 -19.55 12.66 -0.11
N GLY A 198 -19.92 11.47 -0.58
CA GLY A 198 -20.30 10.35 0.27
C GLY A 198 -19.17 9.86 1.18
N ILE A 199 -17.91 9.88 0.71
CA ILE A 199 -16.74 9.59 1.55
C ILE A 199 -16.56 10.67 2.61
N GLU A 200 -16.63 11.95 2.25
CA GLU A 200 -16.50 13.06 3.21
C GLU A 200 -17.56 13.01 4.30
N GLN A 201 -18.81 12.66 3.95
CA GLN A 201 -19.88 12.48 4.92
C GLN A 201 -19.53 11.38 5.93
N LYS A 202 -19.05 10.22 5.47
CA LYS A 202 -18.63 9.11 6.33
C LYS A 202 -17.42 9.46 7.19
N ILE A 203 -16.50 10.28 6.69
CA ILE A 203 -15.38 10.83 7.48
C ILE A 203 -15.91 11.72 8.60
N ALA A 204 -16.87 12.61 8.30
CA ALA A 204 -17.47 13.49 9.30
C ALA A 204 -18.23 12.68 10.37
N GLU A 205 -18.99 11.66 9.97
CA GLU A 205 -19.64 10.73 10.89
C GLU A 205 -18.63 10.00 11.79
N PHE A 206 -17.51 9.51 11.23
CA PHE A 206 -16.47 8.85 12.02
C PHE A 206 -15.87 9.77 13.08
N LYS A 207 -15.62 11.04 12.72
CA LYS A 207 -15.04 12.05 13.63
C LYS A 207 -16.00 12.44 14.77
N THR A 208 -17.32 12.45 14.54
CA THR A 208 -18.31 12.80 15.57
C THR A 208 -18.61 11.67 16.54
N LEU A 209 -18.31 10.41 16.18
CA LEU A 209 -18.62 9.26 17.02
C LEU A 209 -17.93 9.29 18.39
N ASN A 210 -16.78 9.95 18.55
CA ASN A 210 -16.01 10.13 19.80
C ASN A 210 -16.39 9.15 20.92
N ILE A 211 -15.93 7.90 20.78
CA ILE A 211 -16.38 6.79 21.62
C ILE A 211 -15.39 6.62 22.76
N ASN A 212 -15.89 6.61 23.99
CA ASN A 212 -15.05 6.46 25.18
C ASN A 212 -15.02 4.99 25.67
N GLU A 213 -14.03 4.68 26.51
CA GLU A 213 -13.84 3.33 27.09
C GLU A 213 -15.05 2.85 27.87
N GLU A 214 -15.70 3.76 28.63
CA GLU A 214 -16.86 3.46 29.44
C GLU A 214 -18.08 3.07 28.59
N GLU A 215 -18.31 3.74 27.47
CA GLU A 215 -19.40 3.43 26.54
C GLU A 215 -19.23 2.03 25.91
N LEU A 216 -18.00 1.66 25.54
CA LEU A 216 -17.73 0.29 25.06
C LEU A 216 -17.79 -0.74 26.17
N HIS A 217 -17.25 -0.43 27.35
CA HIS A 217 -17.30 -1.33 28.50
C HIS A 217 -18.74 -1.64 28.88
N ASN A 218 -19.59 -0.61 28.97
CA ASN A 218 -21.02 -0.76 29.27
C ASN A 218 -21.75 -1.55 28.18
N ALA A 219 -21.41 -1.35 26.90
CA ALA A 219 -22.04 -2.14 25.83
C ALA A 219 -21.66 -3.62 25.86
N VAL A 220 -20.42 -3.95 26.23
CA VAL A 220 -19.98 -5.34 26.45
C VAL A 220 -20.66 -5.94 27.68
N LEU A 221 -20.78 -5.16 28.76
CA LEU A 221 -21.33 -5.60 30.05
C LEU A 221 -22.84 -5.85 29.97
N PHE A 222 -23.59 -4.93 29.35
CA PHE A 222 -25.06 -4.96 29.27
C PHE A 222 -25.60 -5.65 28.02
N GLN A 223 -24.73 -6.08 27.09
CA GLN A 223 -25.12 -6.75 25.82
C GLN A 223 -26.10 -5.94 24.95
N ASP A 224 -26.13 -4.63 25.13
CA ASP A 224 -26.98 -3.73 24.37
C ASP A 224 -26.14 -3.09 23.25
N ILE A 225 -26.45 -3.46 22.01
CA ILE A 225 -25.81 -2.88 20.83
C ILE A 225 -26.45 -1.51 20.59
N ARG A 226 -26.00 -0.52 21.37
CA ARG A 226 -26.37 0.86 21.14
C ARG A 226 -26.00 1.24 19.70
N PRO A 227 -26.89 1.90 18.93
CA PRO A 227 -26.69 2.20 17.50
C PRO A 227 -25.33 2.84 17.19
N LYS A 228 -24.84 3.71 18.08
CA LYS A 228 -23.54 4.38 18.01
C LYS A 228 -22.35 3.41 17.87
N ILE A 229 -22.39 2.27 18.56
CA ILE A 229 -21.31 1.27 18.58
C ILE A 229 -21.35 0.38 17.34
N ALA A 230 -22.56 -0.02 16.90
CA ALA A 230 -22.72 -0.71 15.63
C ALA A 230 -22.19 0.15 14.46
N GLN A 231 -22.54 1.43 14.43
CA GLN A 231 -22.07 2.38 13.42
C GLN A 231 -20.54 2.54 13.44
N ALA A 232 -19.91 2.55 14.62
CA ALA A 232 -18.47 2.60 14.75
C ALA A 232 -17.75 1.38 14.17
N TYR A 233 -18.24 0.18 14.48
CA TYR A 233 -17.69 -1.06 13.93
C TYR A 233 -17.90 -1.14 12.42
N ALA A 234 -19.08 -0.71 11.94
CA ALA A 234 -19.39 -0.58 10.53
C ALA A 234 -18.35 0.29 9.80
N LEU A 235 -18.12 1.52 10.29
CA LEU A 235 -17.15 2.45 9.71
C LEU A 235 -15.69 1.95 9.80
N LEU A 236 -15.33 1.21 10.85
CA LEU A 236 -13.99 0.61 10.92
C LEU A 236 -13.80 -0.53 9.93
N LEU A 237 -14.77 -1.43 9.81
CA LEU A 237 -14.73 -2.49 8.80
C LEU A 237 -14.71 -1.90 7.39
N SER A 238 -15.36 -0.74 7.23
CA SER A 238 -15.36 0.04 6.01
C SER A 238 -13.96 0.60 5.66
N GLY A 239 -13.03 0.66 6.61
CA GLY A 239 -11.69 1.19 6.36
C GLY A 239 -11.63 2.71 6.20
N ILE A 240 -12.68 3.45 6.59
CA ILE A 240 -12.70 4.92 6.55
C ILE A 240 -11.54 5.54 7.33
N HIS A 241 -11.12 4.89 8.42
CA HIS A 241 -9.99 5.31 9.22
C HIS A 241 -8.68 5.36 8.41
N ASN A 242 -8.46 4.42 7.48
CA ASN A 242 -7.29 4.42 6.61
C ASN A 242 -7.34 5.57 5.61
N ILE A 243 -8.53 5.87 5.08
CA ILE A 243 -8.74 7.04 4.19
C ILE A 243 -8.37 8.32 4.93
N ILE A 244 -8.85 8.49 6.17
CA ILE A 244 -8.54 9.65 7.02
C ILE A 244 -7.04 9.73 7.28
N ILE A 245 -6.42 8.63 7.72
CA ILE A 245 -4.99 8.56 8.05
C ILE A 245 -4.13 8.93 6.83
N ASN A 246 -4.40 8.33 5.66
CA ASN A 246 -3.63 8.58 4.44
C ASN A 246 -3.75 10.04 3.97
N ARG A 247 -4.95 10.63 4.05
CA ARG A 247 -5.17 12.04 3.70
C ARG A 247 -4.47 12.99 4.67
N LEU A 248 -4.57 12.73 5.98
CA LEU A 248 -3.87 13.54 6.99
C LEU A 248 -2.35 13.41 6.88
N GLN A 249 -1.82 12.21 6.59
CA GLN A 249 -0.39 12.01 6.34
C GLN A 249 0.07 12.76 5.09
N SER A 250 -0.74 12.77 4.02
CA SER A 250 -0.49 13.58 2.84
C SER A 250 -0.42 15.08 3.16
N GLU A 251 -1.34 15.60 3.98
CA GLU A 251 -1.29 16.99 4.46
C GLU A 251 -0.08 17.25 5.36
N ILE A 252 0.27 16.33 6.26
CA ILE A 252 1.46 16.43 7.12
C ILE A 252 2.71 16.55 6.25
N ASN A 253 2.86 15.70 5.24
CA ASN A 253 4.01 15.72 4.33
C ASN A 253 4.14 17.07 3.59
N GLU A 254 3.03 17.75 3.29
CA GLU A 254 3.06 19.09 2.67
C GLU A 254 3.50 20.19 3.64
N LEU A 255 3.26 20.00 4.93
CA LEU A 255 3.59 20.95 6.00
C LEU A 255 4.99 20.72 6.57
N GLU A 256 5.57 19.52 6.40
CA GLU A 256 6.91 19.23 6.89
C GLU A 256 7.98 20.12 6.23
N GLY A 257 8.82 20.73 7.05
CA GLY A 257 9.83 21.70 6.61
C GLY A 257 9.35 23.16 6.55
N ARG A 258 8.07 23.45 6.84
CA ARG A 258 7.53 24.82 6.91
C ARG A 258 7.54 25.35 8.34
N GLU A 259 8.53 26.16 8.66
CA GLU A 259 8.72 26.72 10.01
C GLU A 259 7.56 27.64 10.46
N ASP A 260 6.84 28.23 9.51
CA ASP A 260 5.70 29.12 9.74
C ASP A 260 4.39 28.37 10.06
N GLN A 261 4.32 27.04 9.85
CA GLN A 261 3.10 26.24 9.99
C GLN A 261 3.19 25.14 11.05
N VAL A 262 4.11 25.27 12.02
CA VAL A 262 4.37 24.25 13.06
C VAL A 262 3.12 23.93 13.90
N GLU A 263 2.32 24.94 14.27
CA GLU A 263 1.10 24.72 15.07
C GLU A 263 0.05 23.88 14.30
N LEU A 264 -0.13 24.19 13.01
CA LEU A 264 -1.00 23.41 12.13
C LEU A 264 -0.49 21.97 11.95
N LEU A 265 0.83 21.81 11.76
CA LEU A 265 1.47 20.50 11.67
C LEU A 265 1.23 19.66 12.94
N GLN A 266 1.40 20.26 14.12
CA GLN A 266 1.12 19.58 15.40
C GLN A 266 -0.35 19.21 15.55
N THR A 267 -1.25 20.09 15.13
CA THR A 267 -2.70 19.82 15.13
C THR A 267 -3.05 18.61 14.26
N LYS A 268 -2.48 18.54 13.04
CA LYS A 268 -2.70 17.41 12.12
C LYS A 268 -2.10 16.10 12.65
N LYS A 269 -0.90 16.15 13.25
CA LYS A 269 -0.30 14.99 13.92
C LYS A 269 -1.14 14.51 15.10
N ALA A 270 -1.72 15.43 15.88
CA ALA A 270 -2.65 15.11 16.97
C ALA A 270 -3.94 14.44 16.44
N GLU A 271 -4.49 14.93 15.32
CA GLU A 271 -5.68 14.35 14.67
C GLU A 271 -5.44 12.89 14.24
N VAL A 272 -4.29 12.60 13.62
CA VAL A 272 -3.88 11.22 13.27
C VAL A 272 -3.82 10.34 14.52
N ASN A 273 -3.17 10.83 15.58
CA ASN A 273 -3.06 10.08 16.83
C ASN A 273 -4.43 9.83 17.48
N GLN A 274 -5.36 10.78 17.40
CA GLN A 274 -6.71 10.62 17.91
C GLN A 274 -7.46 9.52 17.15
N VAL A 275 -7.38 9.52 15.81
CA VAL A 275 -7.99 8.48 14.97
C VAL A 275 -7.40 7.10 15.28
N LEU A 276 -6.08 6.99 15.41
CA LEU A 276 -5.41 5.74 15.76
C LEU A 276 -5.85 5.21 17.14
N LYS A 277 -5.94 6.08 18.15
CA LYS A 277 -6.43 5.72 19.49
C LYS A 277 -7.87 5.22 19.45
N GLN A 278 -8.75 5.89 18.69
CA GLN A 278 -10.14 5.47 18.54
C GLN A 278 -10.23 4.10 17.83
N VAL A 279 -9.44 3.88 16.78
CA VAL A 279 -9.36 2.59 16.08
C VAL A 279 -8.88 1.48 17.01
N GLU A 280 -7.81 1.74 17.78
CA GLU A 280 -7.26 0.79 18.73
C GLU A 280 -8.29 0.42 19.81
N LEU A 281 -8.92 1.42 20.41
CA LEU A 281 -9.94 1.24 21.44
C LEU A 281 -11.09 0.35 20.97
N ILE A 282 -11.61 0.62 19.76
CA ILE A 282 -12.70 -0.17 19.20
C ILE A 282 -12.22 -1.58 18.83
N ASN A 283 -11.01 -1.74 18.30
CA ASN A 283 -10.45 -3.06 17.96
C ASN A 283 -10.17 -3.94 19.18
N GLN A 284 -9.62 -3.39 20.25
CA GLN A 284 -9.35 -4.13 21.50
C GLN A 284 -10.65 -4.68 22.10
N ASN A 285 -11.72 -3.88 22.05
CA ASN A 285 -13.02 -4.30 22.56
C ASN A 285 -13.83 -5.12 21.56
N LYS A 286 -13.46 -5.15 20.27
CA LYS A 286 -14.02 -6.06 19.27
C LYS A 286 -13.89 -7.52 19.73
N LEU A 287 -12.70 -7.90 20.17
CA LEU A 287 -12.40 -9.26 20.65
C LEU A 287 -13.12 -9.58 21.96
N LYS A 288 -13.23 -8.62 22.89
CA LYS A 288 -14.01 -8.78 24.14
C LYS A 288 -15.51 -8.92 23.85
N PHE A 289 -16.08 -8.04 23.03
CA PHE A 289 -17.48 -8.09 22.62
C PHE A 289 -17.84 -9.37 21.87
N ILE A 290 -16.93 -9.81 20.98
CA ILE A 290 -16.95 -11.13 20.38
C ILE A 290 -16.99 -12.12 21.56
N THR A 291 -15.88 -12.40 22.24
CA THR A 291 -15.73 -13.46 23.28
C THR A 291 -16.81 -13.48 24.39
N THR A 292 -17.29 -12.35 24.90
CA THR A 292 -18.29 -12.30 25.99
C THR A 292 -19.70 -12.75 25.55
N ASN A 293 -20.06 -12.55 24.28
CA ASN A 293 -21.30 -13.12 23.73
C ASN A 293 -21.19 -14.63 23.45
N TYR A 294 -19.97 -15.19 23.34
CA TYR A 294 -19.75 -16.66 23.19
C TYR A 294 -20.08 -17.42 24.48
N THR A 295 -19.98 -16.77 25.65
CA THR A 295 -20.08 -17.47 26.94
C THR A 295 -21.46 -17.44 27.56
N LYS A 296 -22.35 -16.50 27.17
CA LYS A 296 -23.62 -16.26 27.88
C LYS A 296 -24.83 -17.05 27.35
N GLU A 297 -24.83 -17.49 26.09
CA GLU A 297 -25.99 -18.20 25.48
C GLU A 297 -25.80 -19.71 25.31
N GLY A 298 -24.62 -20.27 25.63
CA GLY A 298 -24.36 -21.72 25.51
C GLY A 298 -24.51 -22.31 24.09
N MET A 299 -24.77 -21.47 23.09
CA MET A 299 -25.01 -21.88 21.70
C MET A 299 -23.97 -21.23 20.80
N LEU A 300 -23.21 -22.08 20.09
CA LEU A 300 -22.13 -21.67 19.20
C LEU A 300 -22.72 -21.03 17.93
N ILE A 301 -22.89 -19.71 17.90
CA ILE A 301 -23.25 -19.02 16.65
C ILE A 301 -21.96 -18.78 15.85
N PRO A 302 -21.85 -19.23 14.58
CA PRO A 302 -20.65 -19.04 13.77
C PRO A 302 -20.26 -17.55 13.65
N LEU A 303 -18.95 -17.26 13.59
CA LEU A 303 -18.37 -15.91 13.41
C LEU A 303 -19.02 -15.13 12.26
N ASP A 304 -19.54 -15.87 11.26
CA ASP A 304 -20.23 -15.37 10.08
C ASP A 304 -21.58 -14.71 10.39
N VAL A 305 -22.31 -15.14 11.43
CA VAL A 305 -23.60 -14.52 11.82
C VAL A 305 -23.38 -13.20 12.56
N ALA A 306 -22.32 -13.08 13.34
CA ALA A 306 -21.90 -11.82 13.97
C ALA A 306 -21.43 -10.80 12.91
N ARG A 307 -20.69 -11.27 11.90
CA ARG A 307 -20.41 -10.47 10.69
C ARG A 307 -21.71 -10.08 9.98
N HIS A 308 -22.65 -10.99 9.81
CA HIS A 308 -23.92 -10.73 9.12
C HIS A 308 -24.79 -9.67 9.83
N LYS A 309 -24.80 -9.64 11.17
CA LYS A 309 -25.47 -8.58 11.95
C LYS A 309 -24.78 -7.22 11.80
N ILE A 310 -23.46 -7.18 11.75
CA ILE A 310 -22.72 -5.92 11.52
C ILE A 310 -22.90 -5.44 10.08
N VAL A 311 -22.87 -6.37 9.12
CA VAL A 311 -23.12 -6.12 7.70
C VAL A 311 -24.57 -5.68 7.46
N SER A 312 -25.55 -6.14 8.23
CA SER A 312 -26.93 -5.66 8.12
C SER A 312 -27.13 -4.20 8.57
N PHE A 313 -26.15 -3.59 9.24
CA PHE A 313 -26.13 -2.15 9.53
C PHE A 313 -25.39 -1.33 8.47
N LEU A 314 -24.75 -1.99 7.50
CA LEU A 314 -24.11 -1.36 6.36
C LEU A 314 -25.12 -1.26 5.22
N ASP A 315 -25.21 -0.10 4.58
CA ASP A 315 -25.94 -0.04 3.31
C ASP A 315 -25.24 -0.93 2.25
N GLU A 316 -26.01 -1.38 1.26
CA GLU A 316 -25.56 -2.34 0.25
C GLU A 316 -24.34 -1.81 -0.53
N ASP A 317 -24.28 -0.48 -0.70
CA ASP A 317 -23.15 0.22 -1.32
C ASP A 317 -21.90 0.12 -0.44
N THR A 318 -21.98 0.36 0.87
CA THR A 318 -20.85 0.28 1.83
C THR A 318 -20.32 -1.14 1.96
N THR A 319 -21.21 -2.13 1.88
CA THR A 319 -20.87 -3.55 1.89
C THR A 319 -20.09 -3.94 0.63
N LYS A 320 -20.53 -3.49 -0.56
CA LYS A 320 -19.83 -3.73 -1.84
C LYS A 320 -18.54 -2.92 -1.98
N LEU A 321 -18.48 -1.75 -1.36
CA LEU A 321 -17.37 -0.80 -1.50
C LEU A 321 -16.15 -1.16 -0.64
N LEU A 322 -16.34 -1.84 0.50
CA LEU A 322 -15.32 -1.83 1.57
C LEU A 322 -15.03 -3.17 2.26
N LEU A 323 -15.66 -4.27 1.84
CA LEU A 323 -15.43 -5.62 2.40
C LEU A 323 -14.62 -6.55 1.48
N THR A 324 -13.92 -6.04 0.47
CA THR A 324 -12.81 -6.82 -0.12
C THR A 324 -11.78 -7.09 0.99
N PRO A 325 -11.28 -8.33 1.12
CA PRO A 325 -10.50 -8.74 2.28
C PRO A 325 -9.18 -7.95 2.34
N LYS A 326 -9.14 -6.89 3.13
CA LYS A 326 -7.90 -6.19 3.49
C LYS A 326 -7.08 -7.12 4.37
N SER A 327 -6.14 -7.83 3.75
CA SER A 327 -5.07 -8.50 4.48
C SER A 327 -4.13 -7.44 5.05
N LYS A 328 -3.75 -7.63 6.31
CA LYS A 328 -2.90 -6.79 7.17
C LYS A 328 -2.14 -5.66 6.45
N ILE A 329 -2.66 -4.43 6.53
CA ILE A 329 -1.82 -3.24 6.38
C ILE A 329 -0.87 -3.26 7.58
N ALA A 330 0.38 -3.63 7.35
CA ALA A 330 1.43 -3.43 8.34
C ALA A 330 1.57 -1.91 8.55
N PRO A 331 1.67 -1.43 9.80
CA PRO A 331 1.94 -0.02 10.05
C PRO A 331 3.18 0.40 9.26
N THR A 332 3.04 1.53 8.57
CA THR A 332 4.07 2.15 7.75
C THR A 332 5.37 2.32 8.57
N LYS A 333 6.43 1.68 8.06
CA LYS A 333 7.85 1.86 8.39
C LYS A 333 8.16 2.06 9.89
N ALA A 334 8.33 0.94 10.59
CA ALA A 334 9.42 0.86 11.55
C ALA A 334 10.74 1.09 10.79
N THR A 335 11.56 2.03 11.24
CA THR A 335 12.85 2.35 10.60
C THR A 335 13.72 1.09 10.53
N HIS A 336 14.63 1.02 9.54
CA HIS A 336 15.55 -0.10 9.40
C HIS A 336 16.38 -0.35 10.70
N GLU A 337 16.49 0.67 11.55
CA GLU A 337 17.09 0.61 12.89
C GLU A 337 16.22 -0.13 13.93
N GLU A 338 14.90 0.05 13.90
CA GLU A 338 13.96 -0.66 14.80
C GLU A 338 13.88 -2.16 14.48
N ARG A 339 14.00 -2.53 13.20
CA ARG A 339 14.12 -3.95 12.80
C ARG A 339 15.45 -4.58 13.25
N LEU A 340 16.55 -3.81 13.25
CA LEU A 340 17.85 -4.26 13.76
C LEU A 340 17.85 -4.37 15.30
N GLN A 341 17.14 -3.48 16.01
CA GLN A 341 16.99 -3.56 17.47
C GLN A 341 16.10 -4.75 17.87
N ALA A 342 15.02 -5.02 17.12
CA ALA A 342 14.17 -6.18 17.36
C ALA A 342 14.87 -7.53 17.10
N SER A 343 15.81 -7.58 16.13
CA SER A 343 16.62 -8.79 15.91
C SER A 343 17.72 -8.96 16.97
N LYS A 344 18.28 -7.86 17.49
CA LYS A 344 19.23 -7.91 18.63
C LYS A 344 18.57 -8.33 19.94
N ASN A 345 17.31 -7.92 20.18
CA ASN A 345 16.58 -8.30 21.39
C ASN A 345 16.06 -9.75 21.40
N LYS A 346 16.01 -10.42 20.24
CA LYS A 346 15.69 -11.87 20.14
C LYS A 346 16.91 -12.79 20.35
N GLY A 347 18.12 -12.24 20.48
CA GLY A 347 19.35 -12.99 20.69
C GLY A 347 19.69 -13.35 22.15
N ASN A 348 18.92 -12.87 23.13
CA ASN A 348 19.25 -13.02 24.57
C ASN A 348 18.28 -13.93 25.35
N SER A 349 17.57 -14.85 24.70
CA SER A 349 16.70 -15.83 25.36
C SER A 349 17.01 -17.26 24.91
N GLN A 350 18.29 -17.61 24.91
CA GLN A 350 18.76 -18.98 25.00
C GLN A 350 19.86 -19.05 26.08
N GLU A 351 19.44 -18.93 27.34
CA GLU A 351 20.15 -19.51 28.48
C GLU A 351 19.08 -19.76 29.58
N LEU A 352 19.14 -20.98 30.15
CA LEU A 352 18.09 -21.77 30.84
C LEU A 352 17.17 -22.54 29.91
#